data_AF-A0A3D5VIL9-F1
#
_entry.id   AF-A0A3D5VIL9-F1
#
_cell.length_a   1.000
_cell.length_b   1.000
_cell.length_c   1.000
_cell.angle_alpha   90.00
_cell.angle_beta   90.00
_cell.angle_gamma   90.00
#
_symmetry.space_group_name_H-M   'P 1'
#
loop_
_entity.id
_entity.type
_entity.pdbx_description
1 polymer ?
#
loop_
_entity_poly.entity_id
_entity_poly.type
_entity_poly.pdbx_seq_one_letter_code
_entity_poly.pdbx_strand_id
1 'polypeptide(L)'
;ARVLRTLGLHSSLTLYAIEASRNFRKRNQFVYDLAKNTCGYGKLISLHDLQPIRQEQKEWLFNFGAVNAAATNLSAMICLQKADMAAYYRDLELTEVSFSKLSYILAYAGEETHIQYFRQSGDLCEKYLASAGSWARSFIDLAALIVIGRSMSSPPRDEEGNARKNGWNRKREKYIRNLCRRITQQPRWEHIISIELAEPRQTTCLTILILKELGLTPVFRELVPLLQRDPFDMDMLKHLLIDNSETYLDAAAEYLELLLPKEVLEENPQNIPEDKLTPLHKPDIWLVYLLKAMRKEKRYEESLFIKCLTGRFPDVRTEAARCLRAAYAQWSINVLPALKYACAIEPVKAIEDRLERMLDRARDNGMEKRYLDVSQFLITPSKSDVPILNTQIAGAFHRDLTEVDGVLARGDTLCLIRETENRYDRLAILVTTTAGYVLGYVPRIENSIPAALMDGGEKLYAVLGNFDIEQSALEIQIRVHKP
;
A
#
# COMPACT_ATOMS: atom_id res chain seq x y z
N ALA A 1 39.12 -1.34 23.43
CA ALA A 1 37.76 -1.40 24.03
C ALA A 1 37.12 -0.03 24.23
N ARG A 2 37.75 0.93 24.94
CA ARG A 2 37.15 2.25 25.25
C ARG A 2 36.77 3.08 24.01
N VAL A 3 37.66 3.16 23.01
CA VAL A 3 37.39 3.87 21.74
C VAL A 3 36.20 3.26 20.99
N LEU A 4 36.17 1.92 20.85
CA LEU A 4 35.07 1.21 20.21
C LEU A 4 33.74 1.39 20.94
N ARG A 5 33.76 1.50 22.27
CA ARG A 5 32.56 1.83 23.05
C ARG A 5 32.02 3.20 22.69
N THR A 6 32.88 4.23 22.69
CA THR A 6 32.48 5.60 22.35
C THR A 6 31.95 5.69 20.93
N LEU A 7 32.63 5.08 19.96
CA LEU A 7 32.17 5.05 18.57
C LEU A 7 30.83 4.31 18.45
N GLY A 8 30.70 3.16 19.12
CA GLY A 8 29.49 2.33 19.06
C GLY A 8 28.22 2.97 19.64
N LEU A 9 28.36 4.03 20.46
CA LEU A 9 27.21 4.79 20.95
C LEU A 9 26.56 5.66 19.86
N HIS A 10 27.26 5.92 18.76
CA HIS A 10 26.70 6.60 17.61
C HIS A 10 26.01 5.58 16.68
N SER A 11 24.72 5.76 16.40
CA SER A 11 23.90 4.74 15.71
C SER A 11 24.44 4.29 14.35
N SER A 12 25.09 5.18 13.58
CA SER A 12 25.71 4.82 12.30
C SER A 12 27.01 4.01 12.43
N LEU A 13 27.62 4.02 13.62
CA LEU A 13 28.88 3.32 13.90
C LEU A 13 28.70 2.07 14.78
N THR A 14 27.51 1.87 15.35
CA THR A 14 27.20 0.72 16.22
C THR A 14 27.48 -0.62 15.54
N LEU A 15 27.14 -0.77 14.27
CA LEU A 15 27.41 -2.01 13.51
C LEU A 15 28.91 -2.34 13.50
N TYR A 16 29.74 -1.37 13.13
CA TYR A 16 31.20 -1.53 13.07
C TYR A 16 31.79 -1.80 14.46
N ALA A 17 31.27 -1.16 15.50
CA ALA A 17 31.70 -1.39 16.86
C ALA A 17 31.40 -2.81 17.35
N ILE A 18 30.21 -3.33 17.04
CA ILE A 18 29.80 -4.70 17.37
C ILE A 18 30.66 -5.71 16.60
N GLU A 19 30.87 -5.48 15.31
CA GLU A 19 31.69 -6.31 14.44
C GLU A 19 33.15 -6.39 14.92
N ALA A 20 33.75 -5.24 15.24
CA ALA A 20 35.10 -5.17 15.80
C ALA A 20 35.21 -5.82 17.20
N SER A 21 34.11 -6.00 17.92
CA SER A 21 34.08 -6.61 19.26
C SER A 21 34.04 -8.14 19.26
N ARG A 22 34.05 -8.80 18.08
CA ARG A 22 33.94 -10.27 17.94
C ARG A 22 34.88 -11.06 18.86
N ASN A 23 36.12 -10.60 19.02
CA ASN A 23 37.15 -11.26 19.82
C ASN A 23 37.21 -10.80 21.29
N PHE A 24 36.25 -9.98 21.75
CA PHE A 24 36.25 -9.52 23.14
C PHE A 24 35.86 -10.64 24.09
N ARG A 25 36.67 -10.85 25.14
CA ARG A 25 36.36 -11.83 26.20
C ARG A 25 34.98 -11.61 26.85
N LYS A 26 34.52 -10.36 26.94
CA LYS A 26 33.19 -9.97 27.46
C LYS A 26 32.31 -9.34 26.37
N ARG A 27 32.32 -9.88 25.15
CA ARG A 27 31.53 -9.37 24.01
C ARG A 27 30.06 -9.15 24.36
N ASN A 28 29.40 -10.14 24.97
CA ASN A 28 27.97 -10.02 25.27
C ASN A 28 27.65 -8.87 26.25
N GLN A 29 28.53 -8.60 27.22
CA GLN A 29 28.38 -7.44 28.10
C GLN A 29 28.57 -6.13 27.32
N PHE A 30 29.54 -6.08 26.41
CA PHE A 30 29.76 -4.91 25.56
C PHE A 30 28.53 -4.61 24.67
N VAL A 31 27.95 -5.64 24.05
CA VAL A 31 26.72 -5.49 23.23
C VAL A 31 25.54 -5.06 24.10
N TYR A 32 25.39 -5.63 25.30
CA TYR A 32 24.36 -5.21 26.25
C TYR A 32 24.51 -3.73 26.64
N ASP A 33 25.73 -3.27 26.92
CA ASP A 33 26.01 -1.87 27.23
C ASP A 33 25.66 -0.96 26.05
N LEU A 34 25.92 -1.38 24.81
CA LEU A 34 25.50 -0.63 23.61
C LEU A 34 23.98 -0.60 23.48
N ALA A 35 23.29 -1.73 23.65
CA ALA A 35 21.83 -1.81 23.55
C ALA A 35 21.12 -0.89 24.57
N LYS A 36 21.70 -0.70 25.76
CA LYS A 36 21.18 0.22 26.80
C LYS A 36 21.34 1.69 26.44
N ASN A 37 22.38 2.04 25.70
CA ASN A 37 22.82 3.42 25.53
C ASN A 37 22.75 3.90 24.07
N THR A 38 22.12 3.13 23.20
CA THR A 38 21.84 3.49 21.80
C THR A 38 20.33 3.57 21.56
N CYS A 39 19.93 4.22 20.47
CA CYS A 39 18.55 4.31 20.02
C CYS A 39 18.46 4.12 18.50
N GLY A 40 17.25 3.92 17.98
CA GLY A 40 16.97 3.69 16.58
C GLY A 40 17.67 2.42 16.05
N TYR A 41 18.29 2.53 14.88
CA TYR A 41 19.00 1.41 14.25
C TYR A 41 20.19 0.89 15.05
N GLY A 42 20.90 1.75 15.79
CA GLY A 42 22.00 1.31 16.65
C GLY A 42 21.54 0.34 17.75
N LYS A 43 20.40 0.65 18.38
CA LYS A 43 19.77 -0.24 19.35
C LYS A 43 19.29 -1.53 18.69
N LEU A 44 18.63 -1.44 17.53
CA LEU A 44 18.14 -2.60 16.80
C LEU A 44 19.26 -3.61 16.50
N ILE A 45 20.40 -3.12 16.00
CA ILE A 45 21.58 -3.95 15.72
C ILE A 45 22.13 -4.56 17.01
N SER A 46 22.20 -3.77 18.08
CA SER A 46 22.66 -4.27 19.39
C SER A 46 21.74 -5.35 19.96
N LEU A 47 20.42 -5.19 19.82
CA LEU A 47 19.42 -6.19 20.25
C LEU A 47 19.54 -7.48 19.45
N HIS A 48 19.76 -7.37 18.14
CA HIS A 48 19.97 -8.54 17.27
C HIS A 48 21.14 -9.40 17.77
N ASP A 49 22.26 -8.78 18.16
CA ASP A 49 23.46 -9.50 18.60
C ASP A 49 23.50 -9.86 20.10
N LEU A 50 22.66 -9.24 20.93
CA LEU A 50 22.60 -9.49 22.37
C LEU A 50 22.14 -10.92 22.68
N GLN A 51 22.86 -11.63 23.55
CA GLN A 51 22.44 -12.93 24.11
C GLN A 51 22.06 -12.75 25.59
N PRO A 52 20.77 -12.66 25.95
CA PRO A 52 20.36 -12.35 27.33
C PRO A 52 20.48 -13.60 28.22
N ILE A 53 21.70 -13.94 28.63
CA ILE A 53 22.00 -15.13 29.44
C ILE A 53 21.72 -14.86 30.92
N ARG A 54 22.07 -13.67 31.40
CA ARG A 54 21.91 -13.28 32.82
C ARG A 54 20.49 -12.78 33.09
N GLN A 55 20.00 -13.00 34.31
CA GLN A 55 18.68 -12.55 34.74
C GLN A 55 18.47 -11.04 34.53
N GLU A 56 19.44 -10.20 34.91
CA GLU A 56 19.40 -8.74 34.68
C GLU A 56 19.22 -8.38 33.18
N GLN A 57 19.85 -9.13 32.28
CA GLN A 57 19.73 -8.89 30.85
C GLN A 57 18.35 -9.27 30.33
N LYS A 58 17.77 -10.36 30.82
CA LYS A 58 16.42 -10.82 30.47
C LYS A 58 15.37 -9.81 30.95
N GLU A 59 15.48 -9.38 32.20
CA GLU A 59 14.60 -8.37 32.80
C GLU A 59 14.71 -7.03 32.05
N TRP A 60 15.92 -6.60 31.72
CA TRP A 60 16.10 -5.38 30.94
C TRP A 60 15.50 -5.51 29.54
N LEU A 61 15.73 -6.63 28.86
CA LEU A 61 15.19 -6.88 27.51
C LEU A 61 13.66 -6.86 27.53
N PHE A 62 13.03 -7.49 28.52
CA PHE A 62 11.58 -7.48 28.70
C PHE A 62 11.03 -6.07 28.95
N ASN A 63 11.67 -5.29 29.83
CA ASN A 63 11.14 -3.99 30.25
C ASN A 63 11.40 -2.85 29.25
N PHE A 64 12.52 -2.92 28.53
CA PHE A 64 13.05 -1.81 27.75
C PHE A 64 13.55 -2.19 26.36
N GLY A 65 13.68 -3.48 26.03
CA GLY A 65 14.23 -3.94 24.76
C GLY A 65 13.42 -3.44 23.56
N ALA A 66 12.10 -3.65 23.60
CA ALA A 66 11.20 -3.29 22.51
C ALA A 66 11.04 -1.76 22.31
N VAL A 67 11.22 -0.96 23.36
CA VAL A 67 11.05 0.49 23.29
C VAL A 67 12.17 1.09 22.45
N ASN A 68 11.85 1.61 21.27
CA ASN A 68 12.85 2.15 20.35
C ASN A 68 12.31 3.36 19.56
N ALA A 69 13.21 4.22 19.09
CA ALA A 69 12.86 5.40 18.30
C ALA A 69 12.65 5.08 16.81
N ALA A 70 13.18 3.95 16.33
CA ALA A 70 12.98 3.47 14.97
C ALA A 70 12.74 1.96 14.99
N ALA A 71 11.93 1.47 14.06
CA ALA A 71 11.62 0.04 13.89
C ALA A 71 11.23 -0.64 15.22
N THR A 72 10.25 -0.07 15.91
CA THR A 72 9.72 -0.58 17.18
C THR A 72 9.16 -1.99 17.03
N ASN A 73 8.44 -2.24 15.93
CA ASN A 73 7.97 -3.56 15.51
C ASN A 73 9.11 -4.60 15.47
N LEU A 74 10.20 -4.31 14.76
CA LEU A 74 11.35 -5.21 14.66
C LEU A 74 12.03 -5.41 16.03
N SER A 75 12.13 -4.36 16.84
CA SER A 75 12.70 -4.43 18.19
C SER A 75 11.87 -5.37 19.08
N ALA A 76 10.54 -5.29 19.01
CA ALA A 76 9.62 -6.16 19.72
C ALA A 76 9.70 -7.62 19.23
N MET A 77 9.77 -7.83 17.90
CA MET A 77 9.96 -9.16 17.31
C MET A 77 11.25 -9.83 17.83
N ILE A 78 12.37 -9.09 17.84
CA ILE A 78 13.63 -9.61 18.37
C ILE A 78 13.47 -10.02 19.84
N CYS A 79 12.85 -9.18 20.67
CA CYS A 79 12.64 -9.49 22.08
C CYS A 79 11.84 -10.79 22.28
N LEU A 80 10.80 -10.99 21.48
CA LEU A 80 9.92 -12.16 21.56
C LEU A 80 10.57 -13.45 21.03
N GLN A 81 11.45 -13.35 20.02
CA GLN A 81 12.07 -14.51 19.35
C GLN A 81 13.34 -15.06 20.01
N LYS A 82 13.98 -14.29 20.91
CA LYS A 82 15.23 -14.72 21.56
C LYS A 82 15.03 -16.05 22.29
N ALA A 83 15.73 -17.09 21.86
CA ALA A 83 15.63 -18.43 22.45
C ALA A 83 15.92 -18.43 23.97
N ASP A 84 16.86 -17.59 24.42
CA ASP A 84 17.24 -17.43 25.82
C ASP A 84 16.12 -16.86 26.71
N MET A 85 15.09 -16.25 26.12
CA MET A 85 13.91 -15.69 26.81
C MET A 85 12.80 -16.71 27.02
N ALA A 86 12.86 -17.89 26.38
CA ALA A 86 11.82 -18.93 26.48
C ALA A 86 11.45 -19.30 27.93
N ALA A 87 12.47 -19.60 28.75
CA ALA A 87 12.27 -19.92 30.17
C ALA A 87 11.72 -18.71 30.95
N TYR A 88 12.22 -17.51 30.65
CA TYR A 88 11.78 -16.28 31.31
C TYR A 88 10.29 -16.02 31.08
N TYR A 89 9.80 -16.14 29.84
CA TYR A 89 8.38 -15.94 29.54
C TYR A 89 7.47 -17.01 30.18
N ARG A 90 7.95 -18.25 30.25
CA ARG A 90 7.23 -19.34 30.93
C ARG A 90 7.03 -19.04 32.41
N ASP A 91 8.07 -18.57 33.09
CA ASP A 91 8.07 -18.35 34.53
C ASP A 91 7.63 -16.93 34.93
N LEU A 92 7.41 -16.03 33.96
CA LEU A 92 7.02 -14.63 34.17
C LEU A 92 5.72 -14.48 34.97
N GLU A 93 5.74 -13.86 36.14
CA GLU A 93 4.50 -13.54 36.85
C GLU A 93 3.87 -12.25 36.29
N LEU A 94 2.59 -12.32 35.92
CA LEU A 94 1.86 -11.18 35.36
C LEU A 94 1.23 -10.30 36.45
N THR A 95 1.96 -9.26 36.82
CA THR A 95 1.48 -8.07 37.54
C THR A 95 0.92 -7.03 36.57
N GLU A 96 0.20 -6.01 37.06
CA GLU A 96 -0.28 -4.88 36.24
C GLU A 96 0.81 -4.28 35.34
N VAL A 97 1.98 -3.98 35.92
CA VAL A 97 3.10 -3.36 35.20
C VAL A 97 3.66 -4.31 34.14
N SER A 98 3.94 -5.55 34.52
CA SER A 98 4.50 -6.54 33.58
C SER A 98 3.51 -6.91 32.47
N PHE A 99 2.20 -6.85 32.76
CA PHE A 99 1.15 -7.10 31.79
C PHE A 99 1.25 -6.09 30.64
N SER A 100 1.24 -4.79 30.92
CA SER A 100 1.36 -3.76 29.88
C SER A 100 2.71 -3.76 29.15
N LYS A 101 3.80 -4.22 29.80
CA LYS A 101 5.08 -4.46 29.11
C LYS A 101 4.99 -5.61 28.12
N LEU A 102 4.34 -6.70 28.50
CA LEU A 102 4.08 -7.81 27.59
C LEU A 102 3.10 -7.39 26.47
N SER A 103 2.08 -6.60 26.78
CA SER A 103 1.17 -6.01 25.78
C SER A 103 1.95 -5.23 24.73
N TYR A 104 2.89 -4.38 25.16
CA TYR A 104 3.74 -3.61 24.25
C TYR A 104 4.52 -4.51 23.30
N ILE A 105 5.19 -5.55 23.82
CA ILE A 105 5.94 -6.49 22.98
C ILE A 105 5.01 -7.20 22.00
N LEU A 106 3.87 -7.72 22.45
CA LEU A 106 2.94 -8.46 21.59
C LEU A 106 2.30 -7.58 20.51
N ALA A 107 1.86 -6.37 20.87
CA ALA A 107 1.25 -5.42 19.94
C ALA A 107 2.19 -5.07 18.79
N TYR A 108 3.41 -4.61 19.11
CA TYR A 108 4.38 -4.21 18.09
C TYR A 108 4.98 -5.40 17.33
N ALA A 109 5.20 -6.55 17.99
CA ALA A 109 5.72 -7.73 17.29
C ALA A 109 4.73 -8.26 16.24
N GLY A 110 3.42 -8.20 16.53
CA GLY A 110 2.38 -8.66 15.62
C GLY A 110 1.75 -7.58 14.73
N GLU A 111 2.35 -6.39 14.64
CA GLU A 111 1.87 -5.30 13.78
C GLU A 111 1.87 -5.72 12.30
N GLU A 112 3.02 -6.24 11.84
CA GLU A 112 3.26 -6.68 10.47
C GLU A 112 3.38 -8.21 10.32
N THR A 113 3.35 -8.97 11.43
CA THR A 113 3.51 -10.44 11.39
C THR A 113 2.46 -11.16 12.23
N HIS A 114 2.25 -12.45 11.98
CA HIS A 114 1.33 -13.26 12.79
C HIS A 114 2.01 -13.74 14.08
N ILE A 115 1.34 -13.55 15.22
CA ILE A 115 1.84 -13.99 16.54
C ILE A 115 2.13 -15.51 16.56
N GLN A 116 1.45 -16.27 15.72
CA GLN A 116 1.61 -17.71 15.60
C GLN A 116 3.01 -18.15 15.14
N TYR A 117 3.76 -17.27 14.47
CA TYR A 117 5.08 -17.58 13.95
C TYR A 117 6.18 -17.47 15.01
N PHE A 118 5.89 -16.86 16.16
CA PHE A 118 6.81 -16.81 17.28
C PHE A 118 6.84 -18.12 18.05
N ARG A 119 8.04 -18.52 18.49
CA ARG A 119 8.25 -19.73 19.27
C ARG A 119 7.52 -19.61 20.61
N GLN A 120 6.82 -20.67 21.03
CA GLN A 120 6.06 -20.74 22.29
C GLN A 120 4.95 -19.68 22.44
N SER A 121 4.52 -19.05 21.34
CA SER A 121 3.53 -17.98 21.42
C SER A 121 2.16 -18.43 21.91
N GLY A 122 1.77 -19.69 21.67
CA GLY A 122 0.48 -20.21 22.14
C GLY A 122 0.33 -20.15 23.65
N ASP A 123 1.32 -20.65 24.39
CA ASP A 123 1.27 -20.71 25.86
C ASP A 123 1.33 -19.30 26.45
N LEU A 124 2.15 -18.43 25.83
CA LEU A 124 2.26 -17.02 26.22
C LEU A 124 0.95 -16.26 25.99
N CYS A 125 0.27 -16.48 24.86
CA CYS A 125 -1.03 -15.87 24.58
C CYS A 125 -2.11 -16.33 25.56
N GLU A 126 -2.16 -17.63 25.91
CA GLU A 126 -3.13 -18.14 26.88
C GLU A 126 -2.90 -17.55 28.28
N LYS A 127 -1.64 -17.49 28.71
CA LYS A 127 -1.23 -16.86 29.96
C LYS A 127 -1.62 -15.37 29.99
N TYR A 128 -1.33 -14.64 28.92
CA TYR A 128 -1.72 -13.24 28.77
C TYR A 128 -3.24 -13.06 28.84
N LEU A 129 -4.01 -13.85 28.09
CA LEU A 129 -5.46 -13.75 28.04
C LEU A 129 -6.15 -14.14 29.35
N ALA A 130 -5.58 -15.08 30.11
CA ALA A 130 -6.08 -15.44 31.43
C ALA A 130 -6.04 -14.26 32.42
N SER A 131 -5.02 -13.39 32.31
CA SER A 131 -4.86 -12.22 33.17
C SER A 131 -5.45 -10.93 32.58
N ALA A 132 -5.85 -10.92 31.30
CA ALA A 132 -6.32 -9.72 30.61
C ALA A 132 -7.62 -9.14 31.18
N GLY A 133 -8.50 -9.97 31.77
CA GLY A 133 -9.70 -9.48 32.44
C GLY A 133 -9.39 -8.54 33.62
N SER A 134 -8.33 -8.85 34.37
CA SER A 134 -7.94 -8.09 35.56
C SER A 134 -7.12 -6.84 35.23
N TRP A 135 -6.14 -6.98 34.32
CA TRP A 135 -5.09 -5.97 34.13
C TRP A 135 -5.19 -5.12 32.87
N ALA A 136 -5.95 -5.53 31.84
CA ALA A 136 -6.00 -4.76 30.60
C ALA A 136 -6.80 -3.46 30.78
N ARG A 137 -6.11 -2.31 30.71
CA ARG A 137 -6.67 -0.98 31.02
C ARG A 137 -6.21 0.13 30.08
N SER A 138 -5.20 -0.10 29.25
CA SER A 138 -4.60 0.92 28.39
C SER A 138 -4.78 0.62 26.89
N PHE A 139 -4.51 1.61 26.04
CA PHE A 139 -4.57 1.43 24.59
C PHE A 139 -3.60 0.35 24.10
N ILE A 140 -2.39 0.25 24.68
CA ILE A 140 -1.43 -0.77 24.28
C ILE A 140 -1.91 -2.20 24.65
N ASP A 141 -2.68 -2.34 25.73
CA ASP A 141 -3.29 -3.62 26.11
C ASP A 141 -4.38 -4.03 25.11
N LEU A 142 -5.21 -3.07 24.68
CA LEU A 142 -6.19 -3.25 23.61
C LEU A 142 -5.50 -3.65 22.31
N ALA A 143 -4.43 -2.95 21.94
CA ALA A 143 -3.68 -3.21 20.72
C ALA A 143 -3.14 -4.65 20.69
N ALA A 144 -2.58 -5.12 21.81
CA ALA A 144 -2.11 -6.49 21.95
C ALA A 144 -3.25 -7.51 21.78
N LEU A 145 -4.41 -7.27 22.39
CA LEU A 145 -5.57 -8.17 22.26
C LEU A 145 -6.06 -8.28 20.81
N ILE A 146 -6.11 -7.16 20.10
CA ILE A 146 -6.53 -7.08 18.69
C ILE A 146 -5.51 -7.79 17.80
N VAL A 147 -4.23 -7.50 17.96
CA VAL A 147 -3.15 -8.13 17.19
C VAL A 147 -3.12 -9.65 17.40
N ILE A 148 -3.29 -10.13 18.63
CA ILE A 148 -3.43 -11.56 18.93
C ILE A 148 -4.67 -12.13 18.23
N GLY A 149 -5.81 -11.44 18.32
CA GLY A 149 -7.07 -11.88 17.70
C GLY A 149 -6.98 -11.97 16.16
N ARG A 150 -6.46 -10.93 15.51
CA ARG A 150 -6.16 -10.85 14.07
C ARG A 150 -5.26 -11.99 13.63
N SER A 151 -4.22 -12.27 14.43
CA SER A 151 -3.24 -13.33 14.15
C SER A 151 -3.86 -14.72 14.10
N MET A 152 -5.05 -14.92 14.70
CA MET A 152 -5.71 -16.22 14.69
C MET A 152 -6.44 -16.51 13.38
N SER A 153 -6.66 -15.54 12.50
CA SER A 153 -7.26 -15.77 11.17
C SER A 153 -6.45 -16.79 10.36
N SER A 154 -7.10 -17.52 9.45
CA SER A 154 -6.42 -18.62 8.74
C SER A 154 -5.19 -18.09 8.00
N PRO A 155 -3.97 -18.58 8.31
CA PRO A 155 -2.77 -18.11 7.64
C PRO A 155 -2.83 -18.47 6.15
N PRO A 156 -2.11 -17.74 5.28
CA PRO A 156 -1.91 -18.13 3.88
C PRO A 156 -1.40 -19.58 3.79
N ARG A 157 -1.82 -20.32 2.76
CA ARG A 157 -1.49 -21.76 2.62
C ARG A 157 0.01 -22.05 2.73
N ASP A 158 0.84 -21.12 2.27
CA ASP A 158 2.30 -21.28 2.22
C ASP A 158 2.97 -21.08 3.61
N GLU A 159 2.26 -20.48 4.57
CA GLU A 159 2.79 -20.18 5.92
C GLU A 159 2.18 -21.05 7.02
N GLU A 160 1.17 -21.88 6.70
CA GLU A 160 0.49 -22.75 7.68
C GLU A 160 1.50 -23.67 8.39
N GLY A 161 2.56 -24.12 7.70
CA GLY A 161 3.61 -24.96 8.28
C GLY A 161 4.36 -24.34 9.46
N ASN A 162 4.53 -23.01 9.50
CA ASN A 162 5.25 -22.32 10.57
C ASN A 162 4.44 -22.26 11.86
N ALA A 163 3.16 -21.92 11.77
CA ALA A 163 2.25 -21.92 12.92
C ALA A 163 2.13 -23.32 13.55
N ARG A 164 2.01 -24.37 12.72
CA ARG A 164 1.91 -25.76 13.21
C ARG A 164 3.16 -26.22 13.96
N LYS A 165 4.36 -25.86 13.48
CA LYS A 165 5.63 -26.14 14.19
C LYS A 165 5.67 -25.55 15.59
N ASN A 166 5.00 -24.42 15.79
CA ASN A 166 4.90 -23.74 17.09
C ASN A 166 3.73 -24.24 17.96
N GLY A 167 3.08 -25.34 17.60
CA GLY A 167 2.03 -25.97 18.41
C GLY A 167 0.63 -25.36 18.21
N TRP A 168 0.42 -24.54 17.18
CA TRP A 168 -0.89 -23.98 16.87
C TRP A 168 -1.80 -25.00 16.18
N ASN A 169 -3.09 -24.95 16.53
CA ASN A 169 -4.12 -25.73 15.85
C ASN A 169 -5.45 -24.98 15.81
N ARG A 170 -6.33 -25.38 14.88
CA ARG A 170 -7.63 -24.72 14.65
C ARG A 170 -8.50 -24.59 15.90
N LYS A 171 -8.42 -25.56 16.83
CA LYS A 171 -9.19 -25.49 18.09
C LYS A 171 -8.63 -24.39 18.99
N ARG A 172 -7.31 -24.35 19.16
CA ARG A 172 -6.59 -23.34 19.95
C ARG A 172 -6.77 -21.93 19.39
N GLU A 173 -6.64 -21.78 18.07
CA GLU A 173 -6.85 -20.52 17.35
C GLU A 173 -8.27 -19.99 17.54
N LYS A 174 -9.27 -20.86 17.39
CA LYS A 174 -10.67 -20.49 17.60
C LYS A 174 -10.94 -20.08 19.04
N TYR A 175 -10.36 -20.80 20.00
CA TYR A 175 -10.48 -20.47 21.43
C TYR A 175 -9.92 -19.09 21.74
N ILE A 176 -8.66 -18.83 21.35
CA ILE A 176 -7.98 -17.54 21.56
C ILE A 176 -8.72 -16.41 20.86
N ARG A 177 -9.14 -16.59 19.60
CA ARG A 177 -9.91 -15.58 18.86
C ARG A 177 -11.21 -15.20 19.59
N ASN A 178 -11.93 -16.19 20.12
CA ASN A 178 -13.17 -15.96 20.84
C ASN A 178 -12.96 -15.23 22.17
N LEU A 179 -11.87 -15.53 22.88
CA LEU A 179 -11.50 -14.81 24.10
C LEU A 179 -11.13 -13.36 23.81
N CYS A 180 -10.27 -13.10 22.83
CA CYS A 180 -9.93 -11.75 22.40
C CYS A 180 -11.21 -10.96 22.08
N ARG A 181 -12.08 -11.51 21.23
CA ARG A 181 -13.34 -10.86 20.84
C ARG A 181 -14.22 -10.53 22.04
N ARG A 182 -14.36 -11.45 23.00
CA ARG A 182 -15.15 -11.20 24.22
C ARG A 182 -14.59 -10.04 25.04
N ILE A 183 -13.27 -9.92 25.12
CA ILE A 183 -12.63 -8.85 25.88
C ILE A 183 -12.72 -7.53 25.12
N THR A 184 -12.44 -7.50 23.81
CA THR A 184 -12.41 -6.27 23.00
C THR A 184 -13.78 -5.69 22.69
N GLN A 185 -14.86 -6.46 22.82
CA GLN A 185 -16.25 -5.96 22.67
C GLN A 185 -16.78 -5.19 23.90
N GLN A 186 -15.99 -5.05 24.96
CA GLN A 186 -16.42 -4.32 26.15
C GLN A 186 -16.45 -2.80 25.88
N PRO A 187 -17.50 -2.07 26.29
CA PRO A 187 -17.65 -0.63 26.01
C PRO A 187 -16.51 0.25 26.54
N ARG A 188 -15.78 -0.22 27.56
CA ARG A 188 -14.64 0.50 28.15
C ARG A 188 -13.56 0.91 27.13
N TRP A 189 -13.46 0.19 26.01
CA TRP A 189 -12.42 0.43 25.01
C TRP A 189 -12.70 1.67 24.16
N GLU A 190 -13.95 2.08 23.99
CA GLU A 190 -14.30 3.29 23.24
C GLU A 190 -13.63 4.52 23.86
N HIS A 191 -13.77 4.68 25.17
CA HIS A 191 -13.13 5.78 25.90
C HIS A 191 -11.60 5.73 25.82
N ILE A 192 -11.01 4.54 25.85
CA ILE A 192 -9.55 4.36 25.75
C ILE A 192 -9.03 4.77 24.37
N ILE A 193 -9.77 4.44 23.30
CA ILE A 193 -9.45 4.87 21.94
C ILE A 193 -9.58 6.38 21.81
N SER A 194 -10.64 6.99 22.36
CA SER A 194 -10.80 8.45 22.34
C SER A 194 -9.65 9.16 23.06
N ILE A 195 -9.18 8.63 24.20
CA ILE A 195 -8.00 9.18 24.90
C ILE A 195 -6.76 9.07 24.01
N GLU A 196 -6.52 7.92 23.38
CA GLU A 196 -5.35 7.74 22.52
C GLU A 196 -5.39 8.66 21.28
N LEU A 197 -6.57 8.88 20.69
CA LEU A 197 -6.72 9.80 19.57
C LEU A 197 -6.52 11.26 20.00
N ALA A 198 -6.99 11.64 21.19
CA ALA A 198 -6.81 12.99 21.72
C ALA A 198 -5.34 13.27 22.13
N GLU A 199 -4.66 12.28 22.74
CA GLU A 199 -3.27 12.38 23.18
C GLU A 199 -2.47 11.14 22.71
N PRO A 200 -1.98 11.12 21.46
CA PRO A 200 -1.31 9.94 20.91
C PRO A 200 -0.01 9.58 21.63
N ARG A 201 0.03 8.38 22.21
CA ARG A 201 1.20 7.81 22.91
C ARG A 201 1.87 6.72 22.09
N GLN A 202 1.12 6.01 21.25
CA GLN A 202 1.61 4.97 20.35
C GLN A 202 1.93 5.52 18.96
N THR A 203 2.60 4.72 18.13
CA THR A 203 2.90 5.10 16.74
C THR A 203 1.63 5.20 15.89
N THR A 204 1.63 6.10 14.91
CA THR A 204 0.55 6.26 13.93
C THR A 204 0.13 4.93 13.29
N CYS A 205 1.10 4.13 12.82
CA CYS A 205 0.86 2.84 12.19
C CYS A 205 0.04 1.89 13.09
N LEU A 206 0.48 1.66 14.33
CA LEU A 206 -0.24 0.85 15.30
C LEU A 206 -1.64 1.40 15.58
N THR A 207 -1.79 2.71 15.76
CA THR A 207 -3.10 3.32 16.04
C THR A 207 -4.07 3.11 14.88
N ILE A 208 -3.64 3.37 13.64
CA ILE A 208 -4.44 3.14 12.44
C ILE A 208 -4.79 1.66 12.28
N LEU A 209 -3.84 0.76 12.56
CA LEU A 209 -4.11 -0.68 12.53
C LEU A 209 -5.25 -1.05 13.47
N ILE A 210 -5.23 -0.53 14.70
CA ILE A 210 -6.27 -0.81 15.70
C ILE A 210 -7.64 -0.28 15.25
N LEU A 211 -7.69 0.94 14.72
CA LEU A 211 -8.93 1.51 14.19
C LEU A 211 -9.50 0.66 13.05
N LYS A 212 -8.63 0.24 12.11
CA LYS A 212 -9.00 -0.60 10.97
C LYS A 212 -9.55 -1.95 11.40
N GLU A 213 -8.89 -2.63 12.33
CA GLU A 213 -9.34 -3.95 12.84
C GLU A 213 -10.65 -3.88 13.63
N LEU A 214 -10.95 -2.72 14.24
CA LEU A 214 -12.23 -2.46 14.90
C LEU A 214 -13.31 -1.94 13.94
N GLY A 215 -12.97 -1.63 12.69
CA GLY A 215 -13.88 -1.05 11.72
C GLY A 215 -14.32 0.38 12.09
N LEU A 216 -13.47 1.13 12.80
CA LEU A 216 -13.74 2.50 13.21
C LEU A 216 -13.19 3.48 12.16
N THR A 217 -14.02 4.46 11.80
CA THR A 217 -13.69 5.56 10.91
C THR A 217 -13.92 6.89 11.65
N PRO A 218 -12.94 7.35 12.46
CA PRO A 218 -13.04 8.60 13.21
C PRO A 218 -13.25 9.80 12.28
N VAL A 219 -13.85 10.88 12.77
CA VAL A 219 -13.92 12.10 11.95
C VAL A 219 -12.53 12.72 11.83
N PHE A 220 -12.24 13.41 10.72
CA PHE A 220 -10.88 13.94 10.43
C PHE A 220 -10.27 14.74 11.61
N ARG A 221 -11.07 15.55 12.31
CA ARG A 221 -10.63 16.32 13.49
C ARG A 221 -10.04 15.47 14.61
N GLU A 222 -10.49 14.22 14.77
CA GLU A 222 -9.99 13.28 15.79
C GLU A 222 -8.63 12.69 15.39
N LEU A 223 -8.27 12.78 14.11
CA LEU A 223 -6.98 12.32 13.58
C LEU A 223 -5.92 13.43 13.56
N VAL A 224 -6.32 14.69 13.72
CA VAL A 224 -5.41 15.86 13.74
C VAL A 224 -4.29 15.71 14.78
N PRO A 225 -4.51 15.21 16.01
CA PRO A 225 -3.41 15.04 16.97
C PRO A 225 -2.30 14.09 16.48
N LEU A 226 -2.61 13.10 15.63
CA LEU A 226 -1.59 12.25 15.00
C LEU A 226 -0.77 13.06 13.99
N LEU A 227 -1.43 13.85 13.15
CA LEU A 227 -0.80 14.74 12.17
C LEU A 227 0.01 15.89 12.80
N GLN A 228 -0.29 16.30 14.03
CA GLN A 228 0.51 17.31 14.74
C GLN A 228 1.92 16.81 15.08
N ARG A 229 2.14 15.48 15.17
CA ARG A 229 3.46 14.89 15.43
C ARG A 229 4.34 14.87 14.19
N ASP A 230 3.73 14.60 13.04
CA ASP A 230 4.34 14.67 11.71
C ASP A 230 3.26 15.09 10.70
N PRO A 231 3.26 16.37 10.25
CA PRO A 231 2.23 16.89 9.34
C PRO A 231 2.11 16.15 8.01
N PHE A 232 3.17 15.43 7.64
CA PHE A 232 3.20 14.63 6.41
C PHE A 232 3.50 13.16 6.71
N ASP A 233 2.92 12.63 7.79
CA ASP A 233 2.99 11.21 8.17
C ASP A 233 2.51 10.29 7.04
N MET A 234 3.33 9.29 6.68
CA MET A 234 3.04 8.43 5.53
C MET A 234 1.97 7.37 5.82
N ASP A 235 1.81 6.94 7.08
CA ASP A 235 0.72 6.05 7.49
C ASP A 235 -0.61 6.80 7.44
N MET A 236 -0.63 8.06 7.88
CA MET A 236 -1.79 8.95 7.72
C MET A 236 -2.15 9.18 6.25
N LEU A 237 -1.17 9.45 5.39
CA LEU A 237 -1.39 9.57 3.94
C LEU A 237 -2.13 8.34 3.40
N LYS A 238 -1.60 7.15 3.70
CA LYS A 238 -2.19 5.90 3.24
C LYS A 238 -3.61 5.73 3.77
N HIS A 239 -3.82 5.98 5.06
CA HIS A 239 -5.15 5.83 5.67
C HIS A 239 -6.18 6.77 5.06
N LEU A 240 -5.82 8.04 4.85
CA LEU A 240 -6.75 9.09 4.41
C LEU A 240 -6.99 9.06 2.91
N LEU A 241 -5.93 8.99 2.09
CA LEU A 241 -5.99 9.21 0.64
C LEU A 241 -5.98 7.91 -0.19
N ILE A 242 -5.60 6.77 0.39
CA ILE A 242 -5.58 5.48 -0.31
C ILE A 242 -6.71 4.59 0.18
N ASP A 243 -6.71 4.28 1.48
CA ASP A 243 -7.62 3.30 2.06
C ASP A 243 -9.05 3.86 2.20
N ASN A 244 -9.21 5.15 2.51
CA ASN A 244 -10.51 5.78 2.81
C ASN A 244 -10.72 7.12 2.08
N SER A 245 -10.26 7.22 0.83
CA SER A 245 -10.37 8.44 0.01
C SER A 245 -11.79 8.97 -0.09
N GLU A 246 -12.78 8.08 -0.24
CA GLU A 246 -14.21 8.42 -0.31
C GLU A 246 -14.73 9.20 0.90
N THR A 247 -14.10 9.02 2.08
CA THR A 247 -14.52 9.65 3.33
C THR A 247 -13.73 10.93 3.63
N TYR A 248 -12.43 10.93 3.36
CA TYR A 248 -11.54 12.00 3.84
C TYR A 248 -11.00 12.93 2.76
N LEU A 249 -11.31 12.72 1.47
CA LEU A 249 -10.73 13.51 0.38
C LEU A 249 -10.84 15.02 0.61
N ASP A 250 -12.04 15.52 0.89
CA ASP A 250 -12.28 16.97 1.04
C ASP A 250 -11.51 17.54 2.24
N ALA A 251 -11.58 16.87 3.40
CA ALA A 251 -10.87 17.30 4.59
C ALA A 251 -9.34 17.24 4.43
N ALA A 252 -8.83 16.23 3.71
CA ALA A 252 -7.41 16.12 3.39
C ALA A 252 -6.95 17.19 2.39
N ALA A 253 -7.80 17.57 1.44
CA ALA A 253 -7.54 18.67 0.51
C ALA A 253 -7.44 20.01 1.24
N GLU A 254 -8.41 20.32 2.12
CA GLU A 254 -8.41 21.53 2.96
C GLU A 254 -7.18 21.58 3.88
N TYR A 255 -6.83 20.44 4.49
CA TYR A 255 -5.64 20.32 5.34
C TYR A 255 -4.35 20.63 4.57
N LEU A 256 -4.20 20.06 3.36
CA LEU A 256 -3.02 20.29 2.52
C LEU A 256 -2.97 21.73 2.00
N GLU A 257 -4.10 22.34 1.63
CA GLU A 257 -4.13 23.73 1.20
C GLU A 257 -3.56 24.69 2.26
N LEU A 258 -3.80 24.40 3.54
CA LEU A 258 -3.30 25.21 4.66
C LEU A 258 -1.81 24.98 4.96
N LEU A 259 -1.31 23.75 4.77
CA LEU A 259 0.01 23.33 5.29
C LEU A 259 1.08 23.07 4.23
N LEU A 260 0.71 22.97 2.96
CA LEU A 260 1.69 22.77 1.90
C LEU A 260 2.73 23.90 1.90
N PRO A 261 4.03 23.58 1.98
CA PRO A 261 5.09 24.57 1.83
C PRO A 261 4.99 25.24 0.46
N LYS A 262 5.27 26.54 0.40
CA LYS A 262 5.16 27.32 -0.85
C LYS A 262 6.03 26.73 -1.96
N GLU A 263 7.19 26.21 -1.58
CA GLU A 263 8.19 25.61 -2.48
C GLU A 263 7.65 24.39 -3.25
N VAL A 264 6.59 23.73 -2.77
CA VAL A 264 5.97 22.58 -3.45
C VAL A 264 5.21 23.02 -4.70
N LEU A 265 4.55 24.19 -4.62
CA LEU A 265 3.71 24.76 -5.68
C LEU A 265 4.39 25.94 -6.42
N GLU A 266 5.61 26.30 -6.02
CA GLU A 266 6.43 27.26 -6.77
C GLU A 266 6.79 26.71 -8.16
N GLU A 267 6.78 27.60 -9.16
CA GLU A 267 7.14 27.27 -10.55
C GLU A 267 8.64 26.97 -10.65
N ASN A 268 9.02 25.73 -10.39
CA ASN A 268 10.41 25.30 -10.39
C ASN A 268 10.50 23.81 -10.75
N PRO A 269 10.09 23.40 -11.96
CA PRO A 269 10.06 22.00 -12.34
C PRO A 269 11.48 21.42 -12.35
N GLN A 270 11.68 20.33 -11.62
CA GLN A 270 12.97 19.63 -11.52
C GLN A 270 12.84 18.17 -11.95
N ASN A 271 13.98 17.54 -12.23
CA ASN A 271 14.10 16.10 -12.40
C ASN A 271 14.70 15.50 -11.11
N ILE A 272 13.82 15.09 -10.19
CA ILE A 272 14.19 14.50 -8.89
C ILE A 272 14.00 12.99 -8.99
N PRO A 273 15.07 12.18 -9.06
CA PRO A 273 14.98 10.73 -9.12
C PRO A 273 14.70 10.13 -7.73
N GLU A 274 14.16 8.90 -7.71
CA GLU A 274 13.75 8.18 -6.50
C GLU A 274 14.89 7.98 -5.48
N ASP A 275 16.13 7.80 -5.96
CA ASP A 275 17.32 7.59 -5.11
C ASP A 275 17.75 8.84 -4.34
N LYS A 276 17.23 10.02 -4.71
CA LYS A 276 17.50 11.31 -4.04
C LYS A 276 16.38 11.76 -3.12
N LEU A 277 15.37 10.92 -2.88
CA LEU A 277 14.27 11.26 -1.99
C LEU A 277 14.74 11.39 -0.54
N THR A 278 14.21 12.41 0.10
CA THR A 278 14.47 12.76 1.50
C THR A 278 13.15 13.13 2.18
N PRO A 279 13.11 13.20 3.52
CA PRO A 279 11.90 13.62 4.24
C PRO A 279 11.33 14.99 3.81
N LEU A 280 12.14 15.86 3.20
CA LEU A 280 11.70 17.16 2.67
C LEU A 280 10.73 17.05 1.48
N HIS A 281 10.65 15.86 0.86
CA HIS A 281 9.78 15.59 -0.29
C HIS A 281 8.45 14.93 0.12
N LYS A 282 8.22 14.67 1.41
CA LYS A 282 6.93 14.14 1.89
C LYS A 282 5.73 15.00 1.47
N PRO A 283 5.77 16.35 1.51
CA PRO A 283 4.66 17.19 1.05
C PRO A 283 4.31 16.97 -0.42
N ASP A 284 5.32 16.80 -1.29
CA ASP A 284 5.10 16.50 -2.71
C ASP A 284 4.42 15.14 -2.88
N ILE A 285 4.86 14.12 -2.12
CA ILE A 285 4.25 12.79 -2.17
C ILE A 285 2.78 12.86 -1.71
N TRP A 286 2.48 13.61 -0.64
CA TRP A 286 1.09 13.87 -0.23
C TRP A 286 0.25 14.49 -1.35
N LEU A 287 0.80 15.49 -2.05
CA LEU A 287 0.12 16.12 -3.18
C LEU A 287 -0.12 15.14 -4.33
N VAL A 288 0.85 14.27 -4.66
CA VAL A 288 0.68 13.18 -5.66
C VAL A 288 -0.51 12.29 -5.29
N TYR A 289 -0.59 11.85 -4.02
CA TYR A 289 -1.68 10.97 -3.58
C TYR A 289 -3.02 11.70 -3.47
N LEU A 290 -3.02 13.01 -3.18
CA LEU A 290 -4.23 13.82 -3.25
C LEU A 290 -4.77 13.84 -4.69
N LEU A 291 -3.92 14.10 -5.69
CA LEU A 291 -4.31 14.10 -7.10
C LEU A 291 -4.83 12.71 -7.55
N LYS A 292 -4.16 11.63 -7.12
CA LYS A 292 -4.62 10.25 -7.38
C LYS A 292 -6.00 10.00 -6.76
N ALA A 293 -6.23 10.43 -5.53
CA ALA A 293 -7.51 10.31 -4.85
C ALA A 293 -8.59 11.16 -5.54
N MET A 294 -8.31 12.41 -5.91
CA MET A 294 -9.22 13.25 -6.68
C MET A 294 -9.63 12.61 -8.00
N ARG A 295 -8.68 12.00 -8.75
CA ARG A 295 -9.01 11.27 -9.98
C ARG A 295 -9.90 10.06 -9.69
N LYS A 296 -9.56 9.25 -8.67
CA LYS A 296 -10.34 8.06 -8.29
C LYS A 296 -11.79 8.43 -7.94
N GLU A 297 -11.97 9.48 -7.14
CA GLU A 297 -13.29 9.96 -6.70
C GLU A 297 -13.95 10.93 -7.70
N LYS A 298 -13.38 11.10 -8.90
CA LYS A 298 -13.87 11.98 -9.98
C LYS A 298 -14.09 13.45 -9.56
N ARG A 299 -13.25 13.94 -8.63
CA ARG A 299 -13.24 15.33 -8.20
C ARG A 299 -12.42 16.20 -9.17
N TYR A 300 -13.02 17.28 -9.66
CA TYR A 300 -12.38 18.21 -10.58
C TYR A 300 -12.01 19.52 -9.87
N GLU A 301 -10.72 19.82 -9.78
CA GLU A 301 -10.17 21.05 -9.18
C GLU A 301 -9.17 21.70 -10.15
N GLU A 302 -9.68 22.36 -11.19
CA GLU A 302 -8.88 22.89 -12.30
C GLU A 302 -7.72 23.79 -11.85
N SER A 303 -7.99 24.69 -10.91
CA SER A 303 -6.99 25.67 -10.44
C SER A 303 -5.80 24.99 -9.76
N LEU A 304 -6.04 23.93 -8.99
CA LEU A 304 -5.01 23.10 -8.37
C LEU A 304 -4.25 22.32 -9.44
N PHE A 305 -4.95 21.68 -10.38
CA PHE A 305 -4.31 20.89 -11.43
C PHE A 305 -3.39 21.75 -12.30
N ILE A 306 -3.82 22.96 -12.68
CA ILE A 306 -3.00 23.92 -13.42
C ILE A 306 -1.74 24.29 -12.64
N LYS A 307 -1.84 24.62 -11.35
CA LYS A 307 -0.67 24.93 -10.50
C LYS A 307 0.29 23.75 -10.40
N CYS A 308 -0.24 22.53 -10.29
CA CYS A 308 0.58 21.32 -10.17
C CYS A 308 1.33 20.96 -11.46
N LEU A 309 0.95 21.48 -12.64
CA LEU A 309 1.67 21.24 -13.91
C LEU A 309 3.10 21.79 -13.91
N THR A 310 3.39 22.79 -13.09
CA THR A 310 4.72 23.44 -13.01
C THR A 310 5.41 23.20 -11.66
N GLY A 311 4.84 22.33 -10.82
CA GLY A 311 5.38 22.01 -9.51
C GLY A 311 6.73 21.31 -9.58
N ARG A 312 7.53 21.40 -8.51
CA ARG A 312 8.91 20.93 -8.50
C ARG A 312 9.09 19.43 -8.75
N PHE A 313 8.13 18.61 -8.32
CA PHE A 313 8.25 17.16 -8.29
C PHE A 313 7.65 16.49 -9.54
N PRO A 314 8.39 15.62 -10.26
CA PRO A 314 7.93 15.01 -11.52
C PRO A 314 6.58 14.27 -11.42
N ASP A 315 6.35 13.53 -10.34
CA ASP A 315 5.11 12.77 -10.17
C ASP A 315 3.89 13.67 -9.96
N VAL A 316 4.08 14.85 -9.34
CA VAL A 316 3.01 15.84 -9.19
C VAL A 316 2.56 16.34 -10.55
N ARG A 317 3.51 16.72 -11.42
CA ARG A 317 3.22 17.19 -12.79
C ARG A 317 2.57 16.09 -13.62
N THR A 318 3.06 14.85 -13.49
CA THR A 318 2.50 13.67 -14.16
C THR A 318 1.06 13.40 -13.73
N GLU A 319 0.76 13.37 -12.43
CA GLU A 319 -0.60 13.13 -11.95
C GLU A 319 -1.53 14.30 -12.28
N ALA A 320 -1.07 15.55 -12.25
CA ALA A 320 -1.85 16.72 -12.65
C ALA A 320 -2.28 16.65 -14.12
N ALA A 321 -1.36 16.26 -15.01
CA ALA A 321 -1.67 16.02 -16.41
C ALA A 321 -2.72 14.90 -16.59
N ARG A 322 -2.64 13.82 -15.79
CA ARG A 322 -3.64 12.74 -15.79
C ARG A 322 -5.01 13.22 -15.29
N CYS A 323 -5.05 14.03 -14.24
CA CYS A 323 -6.29 14.61 -13.72
C CYS A 323 -6.98 15.50 -14.77
N LEU A 324 -6.23 16.40 -15.41
CA LEU A 324 -6.75 17.23 -16.50
C LEU A 324 -7.25 16.37 -17.66
N ARG A 325 -6.45 15.39 -18.09
CA ARG A 325 -6.84 14.48 -19.18
C ARG A 325 -8.16 13.74 -18.89
N ALA A 326 -8.35 13.25 -17.67
CA ALA A 326 -9.57 12.55 -17.27
C ALA A 326 -10.81 13.46 -17.31
N ALA A 327 -10.64 14.77 -17.20
CA ALA A 327 -11.71 15.76 -17.17
C ALA A 327 -11.70 16.68 -18.41
N TYR A 328 -11.30 16.16 -19.58
CA TYR A 328 -11.18 16.93 -20.83
C TYR A 328 -12.43 17.76 -21.17
N ALA A 329 -13.63 17.19 -20.97
CA ALA A 329 -14.89 17.87 -21.24
C ALA A 329 -15.19 19.08 -20.32
N GLN A 330 -14.45 19.23 -19.22
CA GLN A 330 -14.65 20.27 -18.21
C GLN A 330 -13.60 21.39 -18.30
N TRP A 331 -12.70 21.36 -19.29
CA TRP A 331 -11.61 22.33 -19.42
C TRP A 331 -12.13 23.74 -19.66
N SER A 332 -11.66 24.69 -18.86
CA SER A 332 -11.81 26.10 -19.15
C SER A 332 -10.78 26.58 -20.18
N ILE A 333 -10.93 27.84 -20.60
CA ILE A 333 -9.98 28.53 -21.47
C ILE A 333 -8.57 28.63 -20.88
N ASN A 334 -8.41 28.44 -19.57
CA ASN A 334 -7.12 28.56 -18.87
C ASN A 334 -6.23 27.32 -19.00
N VAL A 335 -6.82 26.16 -19.32
CA VAL A 335 -6.09 24.88 -19.35
C VAL A 335 -5.10 24.82 -20.51
N LEU A 336 -5.51 25.24 -21.72
CA LEU A 336 -4.63 25.17 -22.90
C LEU A 336 -3.40 26.09 -22.80
N PRO A 337 -3.51 27.37 -22.37
CA PRO A 337 -2.34 28.19 -22.10
C PRO A 337 -1.42 27.60 -21.04
N ALA A 338 -1.97 27.05 -19.96
CA ALA A 338 -1.19 26.43 -18.89
C ALA A 338 -0.41 25.19 -19.38
N LEU A 339 -1.05 24.31 -20.15
CA LEU A 339 -0.39 23.14 -20.74
C LEU A 339 0.75 23.54 -21.69
N LYS A 340 0.55 24.56 -22.53
CA LYS A 340 1.60 25.08 -23.42
C LYS A 340 2.79 25.62 -22.63
N TYR A 341 2.52 26.38 -21.58
CA TYR A 341 3.57 26.94 -20.73
C TYR A 341 4.33 25.85 -19.99
N ALA A 342 3.63 24.91 -19.34
CA ALA A 342 4.24 23.78 -18.63
C ALA A 342 5.10 22.92 -19.57
N CYS A 343 4.63 22.66 -20.78
CA CYS A 343 5.38 21.91 -21.79
C CYS A 343 6.70 22.60 -22.17
N ALA A 344 6.73 23.93 -22.27
CA ALA A 344 7.91 24.67 -22.69
C ALA A 344 9.04 24.68 -21.65
N ILE A 345 8.72 24.47 -20.36
CA ILE A 345 9.66 24.53 -19.25
C ILE A 345 9.97 23.16 -18.63
N GLU A 346 9.39 22.08 -19.16
CA GLU A 346 9.49 20.75 -18.57
C GLU A 346 10.90 20.14 -18.73
N PRO A 347 11.62 19.81 -17.64
CA PRO A 347 12.94 19.20 -17.72
C PRO A 347 12.93 17.71 -18.06
N VAL A 348 11.81 17.01 -17.90
CA VAL A 348 11.69 15.56 -18.14
C VAL A 348 10.99 15.28 -19.46
N LYS A 349 11.75 14.78 -20.46
CA LYS A 349 11.24 14.55 -21.82
C LYS A 349 9.97 13.69 -21.89
N ALA A 350 9.88 12.65 -21.07
CA ALA A 350 8.69 11.79 -21.03
C ALA A 350 7.41 12.52 -20.56
N ILE A 351 7.54 13.54 -19.70
CA ILE A 351 6.43 14.38 -19.24
C ILE A 351 6.11 15.42 -20.33
N GLU A 352 7.13 16.03 -20.92
CA GLU A 352 6.99 16.95 -22.07
C GLU A 352 6.19 16.30 -23.20
N ASP A 353 6.61 15.10 -23.65
CA ASP A 353 5.91 14.34 -24.70
C ASP A 353 4.47 13.97 -24.31
N ARG A 354 4.16 13.86 -23.01
CA ARG A 354 2.78 13.67 -22.52
C ARG A 354 1.96 14.95 -22.66
N LEU A 355 2.52 16.11 -22.31
CA LEU A 355 1.86 17.40 -22.43
C LEU A 355 1.65 17.77 -23.90
N GLU A 356 2.62 17.52 -24.78
CA GLU A 356 2.50 17.72 -26.23
C GLU A 356 1.33 16.91 -26.80
N ARG A 357 1.25 15.61 -26.47
CA ARG A 357 0.12 14.76 -26.91
C ARG A 357 -1.24 15.27 -26.45
N MET A 358 -1.33 15.89 -25.27
CA MET A 358 -2.57 16.52 -24.80
C MET A 358 -2.92 17.78 -25.61
N LEU A 359 -1.92 18.57 -26.02
CA LEU A 359 -2.10 19.75 -26.86
C LEU A 359 -2.51 19.39 -28.29
N ASP A 360 -1.95 18.31 -28.85
CA ASP A 360 -2.31 17.83 -30.19
C ASP A 360 -3.72 17.24 -30.21
N ARG A 361 -4.12 16.50 -29.17
CA ARG A 361 -5.53 16.09 -28.99
C ARG A 361 -6.49 17.26 -28.86
N ALA A 362 -6.09 18.36 -28.22
CA ALA A 362 -6.92 19.55 -28.15
C ALA A 362 -7.09 20.29 -29.48
N ARG A 363 -6.19 20.03 -30.45
CA ARG A 363 -6.28 20.54 -31.82
C ARG A 363 -7.14 19.65 -32.71
N ASP A 364 -7.12 18.34 -32.49
CA ASP A 364 -7.96 17.36 -33.19
C ASP A 364 -9.31 17.15 -32.47
N ASN A 365 -10.29 17.98 -32.81
CA ASN A 365 -11.71 17.80 -32.45
C ASN A 365 -12.37 16.56 -33.11
N GLY A 366 -11.75 15.36 -33.10
CA GLY A 366 -12.25 14.24 -33.88
C GLY A 366 -11.66 12.86 -33.61
N MET A 367 -11.71 12.38 -32.36
CA MET A 367 -11.67 10.92 -32.13
C MET A 367 -13.10 10.38 -32.15
N GLU A 368 -13.37 9.40 -33.01
CA GLU A 368 -14.73 8.88 -33.23
C GLU A 368 -15.14 7.95 -32.07
N LYS A 369 -16.11 8.39 -31.26
CA LYS A 369 -16.81 7.55 -30.29
C LYS A 369 -17.82 6.68 -31.02
N ARG A 370 -17.62 5.36 -31.03
CA ARG A 370 -18.51 4.39 -31.68
C ARG A 370 -18.90 3.30 -30.69
N TYR A 371 -20.20 3.15 -30.48
CA TYR A 371 -20.80 2.06 -29.69
C TYR A 371 -21.61 1.15 -30.61
N LEU A 372 -21.61 -0.15 -30.30
CA LEU A 372 -22.41 -1.17 -30.96
C LEU A 372 -23.19 -1.96 -29.91
N ASP A 373 -24.39 -2.42 -30.25
CA ASP A 373 -25.08 -3.42 -29.42
C ASP A 373 -24.38 -4.77 -29.59
N VAL A 374 -23.82 -5.27 -28.48
CA VAL A 374 -23.04 -6.52 -28.45
C VAL A 374 -23.71 -7.64 -27.69
N SER A 375 -24.98 -7.49 -27.33
CA SER A 375 -25.74 -8.45 -26.50
C SER A 375 -25.69 -9.89 -27.04
N GLN A 376 -25.68 -10.04 -28.37
CA GLN A 376 -25.62 -11.34 -29.05
C GLN A 376 -24.21 -11.95 -29.16
N PHE A 377 -23.17 -11.17 -28.87
CA PHE A 377 -21.75 -11.57 -28.97
C PHE A 377 -21.09 -11.78 -27.61
N LEU A 378 -21.84 -11.60 -26.51
CA LEU A 378 -21.35 -11.85 -25.16
C LEU A 378 -21.10 -13.35 -24.96
N ILE A 379 -19.88 -13.68 -24.54
CA ILE A 379 -19.45 -15.05 -24.23
C ILE A 379 -18.98 -15.07 -22.79
N THR A 380 -19.47 -16.04 -22.02
CA THR A 380 -18.97 -16.31 -20.66
C THR A 380 -17.79 -17.27 -20.73
N PRO A 381 -16.59 -16.88 -20.28
CA PRO A 381 -15.41 -17.75 -20.31
C PRO A 381 -15.62 -19.07 -19.55
N SER A 382 -15.16 -20.17 -20.14
CA SER A 382 -15.11 -21.50 -19.55
C SER A 382 -13.67 -21.96 -19.29
N LYS A 383 -13.50 -22.93 -18.38
CA LYS A 383 -12.18 -23.53 -18.07
C LYS A 383 -11.65 -24.39 -19.22
N SER A 384 -12.51 -24.82 -20.15
CA SER A 384 -12.18 -25.58 -21.35
C SER A 384 -11.76 -24.71 -22.54
N ASP A 385 -11.83 -23.38 -22.42
CA ASP A 385 -11.55 -22.47 -23.53
C ASP A 385 -10.08 -22.48 -23.93
N VAL A 386 -9.80 -22.50 -25.23
CA VAL A 386 -8.44 -22.69 -25.76
C VAL A 386 -7.92 -21.36 -26.32
N PRO A 387 -6.74 -20.87 -25.89
CA PRO A 387 -6.11 -19.71 -26.50
C PRO A 387 -5.58 -20.05 -27.90
N ILE A 388 -5.84 -19.18 -28.86
CA ILE A 388 -5.46 -19.40 -30.26
C ILE A 388 -4.52 -18.34 -30.84
N LEU A 389 -4.52 -17.12 -30.30
CA LEU A 389 -3.67 -16.02 -30.78
C LEU A 389 -3.45 -14.98 -29.68
N ASN A 390 -2.22 -14.49 -29.54
CA ASN A 390 -1.88 -13.31 -28.76
C ASN A 390 -1.48 -12.20 -29.75
N THR A 391 -2.09 -11.03 -29.65
CA THR A 391 -1.87 -9.92 -30.60
C THR A 391 -2.11 -8.58 -29.92
N GLN A 392 -1.77 -7.48 -30.58
CA GLN A 392 -2.21 -6.13 -30.21
C GLN A 392 -3.44 -5.70 -31.00
N ILE A 393 -4.26 -4.80 -30.43
CA ILE A 393 -5.37 -4.17 -31.14
C ILE A 393 -4.83 -3.11 -32.11
N ALA A 394 -5.18 -3.24 -33.39
CA ALA A 394 -4.86 -2.26 -34.42
C ALA A 394 -5.90 -1.13 -34.49
N GLY A 395 -5.45 0.08 -34.83
CA GLY A 395 -6.34 1.24 -35.02
C GLY A 395 -6.87 1.87 -33.73
N ALA A 396 -6.37 1.44 -32.56
CA ALA A 396 -6.77 1.98 -31.26
C ALA A 396 -6.41 3.46 -31.08
N PHE A 397 -5.45 3.98 -31.86
CA PHE A 397 -5.06 5.39 -31.89
C PHE A 397 -6.09 6.31 -32.58
N HIS A 398 -7.06 5.76 -33.32
CA HIS A 398 -8.19 6.50 -33.89
C HIS A 398 -9.44 6.49 -32.99
N ARG A 399 -9.37 5.84 -31.82
CA ARG A 399 -10.48 5.69 -30.87
C ARG A 399 -10.21 6.49 -29.60
N ASP A 400 -11.27 7.06 -29.04
CA ASP A 400 -11.18 7.79 -27.79
C ASP A 400 -11.12 6.84 -26.58
N LEU A 401 -9.95 6.26 -26.33
CA LEU A 401 -9.75 5.30 -25.23
C LEU A 401 -9.95 5.90 -23.82
N THR A 402 -10.28 7.19 -23.68
CA THR A 402 -10.63 7.79 -22.38
C THR A 402 -11.97 7.30 -21.84
N GLU A 403 -12.90 6.88 -22.71
CA GLU A 403 -14.19 6.27 -22.32
C GLU A 403 -14.03 4.94 -21.58
N VAL A 404 -12.88 4.30 -21.73
CA VAL A 404 -12.57 2.99 -21.14
C VAL A 404 -11.45 3.06 -20.11
N ASP A 405 -10.91 4.25 -19.85
CA ASP A 405 -9.87 4.51 -18.85
C ASP A 405 -10.49 4.44 -17.44
N GLY A 406 -9.93 3.58 -16.58
CA GLY A 406 -10.49 3.25 -15.26
C GLY A 406 -11.73 2.32 -15.29
N VAL A 407 -12.23 1.94 -16.47
CA VAL A 407 -13.30 0.95 -16.65
C VAL A 407 -12.73 -0.41 -17.07
N LEU A 408 -11.70 -0.41 -17.93
CA LEU A 408 -11.00 -1.63 -18.34
C LEU A 408 -9.92 -2.02 -17.33
N ALA A 409 -9.91 -3.31 -16.99
CA ALA A 409 -8.90 -3.96 -16.18
C ALA A 409 -8.26 -5.13 -16.93
N ARG A 410 -7.02 -5.47 -16.56
CA ARG A 410 -6.34 -6.65 -17.09
C ARG A 410 -7.16 -7.89 -16.72
N GLY A 411 -7.38 -8.76 -17.69
CA GLY A 411 -8.23 -9.95 -17.55
C GLY A 411 -9.69 -9.75 -17.98
N ASP A 412 -10.09 -8.52 -18.34
CA ASP A 412 -11.43 -8.26 -18.85
C ASP A 412 -11.71 -9.01 -20.16
N THR A 413 -12.96 -9.42 -20.32
CA THR A 413 -13.44 -10.08 -21.53
C THR A 413 -13.88 -9.03 -22.55
N LEU A 414 -13.44 -9.20 -23.79
CA LEU A 414 -13.76 -8.34 -24.94
C LEU A 414 -14.51 -9.15 -25.99
N CYS A 415 -15.42 -8.49 -26.71
CA CYS A 415 -16.20 -9.10 -27.79
C CYS A 415 -15.46 -8.98 -29.12
N LEU A 416 -15.55 -10.03 -29.93
CA LEU A 416 -15.05 -10.06 -31.29
C LEU A 416 -16.23 -10.11 -32.26
N ILE A 417 -16.29 -9.17 -33.19
CA ILE A 417 -17.39 -9.05 -34.15
C ILE A 417 -16.83 -9.15 -35.56
N ARG A 418 -17.33 -10.13 -36.31
CA ARG A 418 -16.93 -10.37 -37.69
C ARG A 418 -17.60 -9.36 -38.63
N GLU A 419 -16.82 -8.62 -39.42
CA GLU A 419 -17.33 -7.71 -40.45
C GLU A 419 -16.98 -8.21 -41.87
N THR A 420 -17.81 -9.08 -42.45
CA THR A 420 -17.58 -9.67 -43.80
C THR A 420 -17.67 -8.64 -44.93
N GLU A 421 -18.50 -7.60 -44.75
CA GLU A 421 -18.76 -6.53 -45.72
C GLU A 421 -17.85 -5.31 -45.54
N ASN A 422 -16.78 -5.43 -44.74
CA ASN A 422 -15.85 -4.32 -44.54
C ASN A 422 -15.12 -3.99 -45.85
N ARG A 423 -15.23 -2.72 -46.28
CA ARG A 423 -14.74 -2.26 -47.60
C ARG A 423 -13.22 -2.30 -47.74
N TYR A 424 -12.48 -2.32 -46.64
CA TYR A 424 -11.01 -2.25 -46.62
C TYR A 424 -10.37 -3.63 -46.41
N ASP A 425 -11.03 -4.50 -45.65
CA ASP A 425 -10.55 -5.84 -45.36
C ASP A 425 -11.71 -6.81 -45.15
N ARG A 426 -11.88 -7.77 -46.07
CA ARG A 426 -12.95 -8.78 -45.99
C ARG A 426 -12.80 -9.71 -44.79
N LEU A 427 -11.63 -9.80 -44.17
CA LEU A 427 -11.35 -10.61 -42.98
C LEU A 427 -11.41 -9.79 -41.68
N ALA A 428 -11.92 -8.56 -41.73
CA ALA A 428 -11.99 -7.68 -40.57
C ALA A 428 -12.75 -8.31 -39.39
N ILE A 429 -12.13 -8.18 -38.21
CA ILE A 429 -12.70 -8.55 -36.91
C ILE A 429 -12.55 -7.34 -36.00
N LEU A 430 -13.68 -6.80 -35.59
CA LEU A 430 -13.78 -5.66 -34.69
C LEU A 430 -13.65 -6.13 -33.24
N VAL A 431 -12.95 -5.36 -32.42
CA VAL A 431 -12.76 -5.62 -30.98
C VAL A 431 -13.51 -4.57 -30.17
N THR A 432 -14.39 -5.00 -29.27
CA THR A 432 -15.18 -4.10 -28.42
C THR A 432 -15.18 -4.51 -26.95
N THR A 433 -15.54 -3.58 -26.07
CA THR A 433 -15.88 -3.90 -24.68
C THR A 433 -17.22 -4.64 -24.61
N THR A 434 -17.56 -5.22 -23.45
CA THR A 434 -18.89 -5.81 -23.17
C THR A 434 -20.00 -4.76 -23.14
N ALA A 435 -19.67 -3.50 -22.89
CA ALA A 435 -20.58 -2.36 -23.02
C ALA A 435 -20.71 -1.85 -24.46
N GLY A 436 -20.05 -2.51 -25.43
CA GLY A 436 -20.19 -2.20 -26.85
C GLY A 436 -19.27 -1.09 -27.38
N TYR A 437 -18.35 -0.56 -26.57
CA TYR A 437 -17.41 0.46 -27.03
C TYR A 437 -16.34 -0.13 -27.95
N VAL A 438 -16.14 0.47 -29.12
CA VAL A 438 -15.19 -0.01 -30.13
C VAL A 438 -13.75 0.38 -29.78
N LEU A 439 -12.90 -0.62 -29.51
CA LEU A 439 -11.48 -0.43 -29.19
C LEU A 439 -10.59 -0.42 -30.43
N GLY A 440 -10.96 -1.15 -31.48
CA GLY A 440 -10.17 -1.26 -32.71
C GLY A 440 -10.43 -2.58 -33.44
N TYR A 441 -9.42 -3.10 -34.12
CA TYR A 441 -9.52 -4.33 -34.92
C TYR A 441 -8.39 -5.31 -34.59
N VAL A 442 -8.61 -6.59 -34.88
CA VAL A 442 -7.53 -7.57 -34.99
C VAL A 442 -6.63 -7.20 -36.18
N PRO A 443 -5.30 -7.19 -36.05
CA PRO A 443 -4.41 -6.80 -37.14
C PRO A 443 -4.62 -7.63 -38.40
N ARG A 444 -4.58 -6.96 -39.56
CA ARG A 444 -4.82 -7.58 -40.88
C ARG A 444 -3.89 -8.75 -41.20
N ILE A 445 -2.66 -8.72 -40.70
CA ILE A 445 -1.68 -9.80 -40.94
C ILE A 445 -1.98 -11.07 -40.12
N GLU A 446 -2.80 -10.95 -39.06
CA GLU A 446 -3.08 -12.02 -38.10
C GLU A 446 -4.56 -12.42 -38.03
N ASN A 447 -5.46 -11.69 -38.72
CA ASN A 447 -6.90 -11.93 -38.66
C ASN A 447 -7.40 -13.14 -39.47
N SER A 448 -6.55 -13.76 -40.30
CA SER A 448 -6.94 -14.85 -41.20
C SER A 448 -7.46 -16.11 -40.48
N ILE A 449 -6.74 -16.56 -39.45
CA ILE A 449 -7.11 -17.76 -38.68
C ILE A 449 -8.38 -17.51 -37.84
N PRO A 450 -8.46 -16.43 -37.02
CA PRO A 450 -9.67 -16.13 -36.28
C PRO A 450 -10.89 -15.90 -37.19
N ALA A 451 -10.73 -15.25 -38.36
CA ALA A 451 -11.83 -15.00 -39.28
C ALA A 451 -12.40 -16.30 -39.86
N ALA A 452 -11.54 -17.22 -40.29
CA ALA A 452 -11.96 -18.52 -40.81
C ALA A 452 -12.72 -19.35 -39.75
N LEU A 453 -12.30 -19.28 -38.48
CA LEU A 453 -12.99 -19.96 -37.38
C LEU A 453 -14.36 -19.34 -37.11
N MET A 454 -14.48 -18.00 -37.08
CA MET A 454 -15.77 -17.31 -36.93
C MET A 454 -16.70 -17.62 -38.11
N ASP A 455 -16.19 -17.59 -39.35
CA ASP A 455 -16.94 -17.90 -40.56
C ASP A 455 -17.39 -19.38 -40.58
N GLY A 456 -16.64 -20.27 -39.93
CA GLY A 456 -16.99 -21.67 -39.68
C GLY A 456 -17.98 -21.91 -38.53
N GLY A 457 -18.42 -20.85 -37.83
CA GLY A 457 -19.41 -20.92 -36.76
C GLY A 457 -18.84 -21.13 -35.34
N GLU A 458 -17.53 -21.11 -35.16
CA GLU A 458 -16.91 -21.17 -33.83
C GLU A 458 -17.11 -19.84 -33.09
N LYS A 459 -17.35 -19.93 -31.77
CA LYS A 459 -17.51 -18.75 -30.90
C LYS A 459 -16.15 -18.32 -30.35
N LEU A 460 -15.78 -17.07 -30.59
CA LEU A 460 -14.50 -16.50 -30.17
C LEU A 460 -14.71 -15.24 -29.33
N TYR A 461 -13.83 -15.04 -28.36
CA TYR A 461 -13.73 -13.82 -27.57
C TYR A 461 -12.27 -13.48 -27.31
N ALA A 462 -12.00 -12.30 -26.75
CA ALA A 462 -10.66 -11.91 -26.37
C ALA A 462 -10.57 -11.59 -24.87
N VAL A 463 -9.40 -11.80 -24.29
CA VAL A 463 -9.07 -11.40 -22.91
C VAL A 463 -8.02 -10.29 -22.98
N LEU A 464 -8.27 -9.19 -22.29
CA LEU A 464 -7.35 -8.06 -22.23
C LEU A 464 -6.10 -8.43 -21.43
N GLY A 465 -4.94 -8.29 -22.06
CA GLY A 465 -3.62 -8.53 -21.49
C GLY A 465 -3.05 -7.27 -20.84
N ASN A 466 -1.77 -6.99 -21.09
CA ASN A 466 -1.19 -5.72 -20.69
C ASN A 466 -1.66 -4.62 -21.66
N PHE A 467 -1.89 -3.43 -21.14
CA PHE A 467 -2.30 -2.32 -21.96
C PHE A 467 -1.71 -1.01 -21.43
N ASP A 468 -1.43 -0.12 -22.37
CA ASP A 468 -1.04 1.26 -22.16
C ASP A 468 -2.00 2.15 -22.98
N ILE A 469 -2.99 2.72 -22.29
CA ILE A 469 -3.97 3.65 -22.87
C ILE A 469 -3.28 4.93 -23.37
N GLU A 470 -2.10 5.28 -22.83
CA GLU A 470 -1.33 6.44 -23.26
C GLU A 470 -0.62 6.21 -24.61
N GLN A 471 -0.20 4.97 -24.89
CA GLN A 471 0.43 4.58 -26.17
C GLN A 471 -0.56 3.99 -27.18
N SER A 472 -1.85 3.90 -26.84
CA SER A 472 -2.85 3.15 -27.62
C SER A 472 -2.44 1.70 -27.90
N ALA A 473 -1.67 1.12 -26.98
CA ALA A 473 -1.16 -0.25 -27.08
C ALA A 473 -2.01 -1.14 -26.16
N LEU A 474 -2.84 -2.01 -26.74
CA LEU A 474 -3.67 -2.95 -26.00
C LEU A 474 -3.35 -4.36 -26.47
N GLU A 475 -2.78 -5.19 -25.60
CA GLU A 475 -2.56 -6.60 -25.88
C GLU A 475 -3.83 -7.39 -25.59
N ILE A 476 -4.15 -8.33 -26.46
CA ILE A 476 -5.29 -9.23 -26.30
C ILE A 476 -4.87 -10.67 -26.58
N GLN A 477 -5.50 -11.59 -25.86
CA GLN A 477 -5.45 -13.02 -26.12
C GLN A 477 -6.80 -13.49 -26.64
N ILE A 478 -6.85 -13.93 -27.89
CA ILE A 478 -8.05 -14.49 -28.51
C ILE A 478 -8.20 -15.96 -28.11
N ARG A 479 -9.40 -16.34 -27.71
CA ARG A 479 -9.75 -17.70 -27.26
C ARG A 479 -10.98 -18.22 -27.99
N VAL A 480 -10.96 -19.50 -28.31
CA VAL A 480 -12.14 -20.24 -28.80
C VAL A 480 -12.89 -20.75 -27.58
N HIS A 481 -14.19 -20.44 -27.53
CA HIS A 481 -15.07 -20.91 -26.49
C HIS A 481 -15.45 -22.38 -26.73
N LYS A 482 -15.27 -23.22 -25.70
CA LYS A 482 -15.70 -24.61 -25.69
C LYS A 482 -16.75 -24.78 -24.59
N PRO A 483 -18.04 -24.96 -24.96
CA PRO A 483 -19.16 -24.97 -24.02
C PRO A 483 -19.07 -26.11 -23.01
#